data_AF-A0A699YLH6-F1
#
_entry.id   AF-A0A699YLH6-F1
#
_cell.length_a   1.000
_cell.length_b   1.000
_cell.length_c   1.000
_cell.angle_alpha   90.00
_cell.angle_beta   90.00
_cell.angle_gamma   90.00
#
_symmetry.space_group_name_H-M   'P 1'
#
loop_
_entity.id
_entity.type
_entity.pdbx_description
1 polymer ?
#
loop_
_entity_poly.entity_id
_entity_poly.type
_entity_poly.pdbx_seq_one_letter_code
_entity_poly.pdbx_strand_id
1 'polypeptide(L)'
;MELACSTLKEATELSGLFVKVEEVFASGDLPRVAEMLGMMRRSLALVGDVPEFKAGRGRLRALEDRLQGMVEGSLSQAGGDAAGSREEEDQYVAALAGLLLAVDRYSTVEALFLDTRLAFVHSLWEEACTSSEDVLVWLPRFYT
;
A
#
# COMPACT_ATOMS: atom_id res chain seq x y z
N MET A 1 32.90 -5.35 -26.55
CA MET A 1 33.38 -4.62 -25.36
C MET A 1 32.46 -3.45 -24.98
N GLU A 2 31.63 -2.95 -25.91
CA GLU A 2 30.68 -1.86 -25.66
C GLU A 2 29.48 -2.26 -24.78
N LEU A 3 28.93 -3.47 -24.96
CA LEU A 3 27.84 -4.00 -24.13
C LEU A 3 28.16 -3.98 -22.63
N ALA A 4 29.33 -4.48 -22.21
CA ALA A 4 29.71 -4.47 -20.81
C ALA A 4 29.85 -3.05 -20.22
N CYS A 5 30.18 -2.05 -21.04
CA CYS A 5 30.34 -0.66 -20.63
C CYS A 5 28.99 0.07 -20.53
N SER A 6 28.05 -0.21 -21.44
CA SER A 6 26.67 0.29 -21.33
C SER A 6 25.95 -0.32 -20.13
N THR A 7 26.16 -1.63 -19.88
CA THR A 7 25.59 -2.33 -18.72
C THR A 7 26.08 -1.76 -17.39
N LEU A 8 27.36 -1.39 -17.30
CA LEU A 8 27.92 -0.81 -16.07
C LEU A 8 27.38 0.61 -15.82
N LYS A 9 27.19 1.38 -16.89
CA LYS A 9 26.63 2.74 -16.84
C LYS A 9 25.16 2.75 -16.41
N GLU A 10 24.36 1.87 -16.98
CA GLU A 10 22.95 1.67 -16.58
C GLU A 10 22.83 1.15 -15.14
N ALA A 11 23.72 0.26 -14.71
CA ALA A 11 23.77 -0.21 -13.32
C ALA A 11 24.17 0.91 -12.32
N THR A 12 25.04 1.84 -12.72
CA THR A 12 25.39 3.01 -11.90
C THR A 12 24.26 4.04 -11.83
N GLU A 13 23.52 4.25 -12.92
CA GLU A 13 22.36 5.16 -12.95
C GLU A 13 21.21 4.62 -12.09
N LEU A 14 20.95 3.30 -12.13
CA LEU A 14 19.99 2.65 -11.23
C LEU A 14 20.42 2.70 -9.76
N SER A 15 21.70 2.47 -9.47
CA SER A 15 22.20 2.57 -8.10
C SER A 15 22.03 3.99 -7.54
N GLY A 16 22.24 5.02 -8.36
CA GLY A 16 21.95 6.41 -7.99
C GLY A 16 20.47 6.70 -7.75
N LEU A 17 19.56 6.08 -8.52
CA LEU A 17 18.12 6.17 -8.26
C LEU A 17 17.72 5.52 -6.93
N PHE A 18 18.28 4.35 -6.60
CA PHE A 18 18.00 3.70 -5.31
C PHE A 18 18.48 4.53 -4.11
N VAL A 19 19.63 5.22 -4.21
CA VAL A 19 20.11 6.12 -3.15
C VAL A 19 19.15 7.29 -2.96
N LYS A 20 18.67 7.92 -4.05
CA LYS A 20 17.66 8.98 -3.96
C LYS A 20 16.35 8.50 -3.34
N VAL A 21 15.95 7.26 -3.65
CA VAL A 21 14.76 6.68 -3.03
C VAL A 21 14.94 6.54 -1.53
N GLU A 22 16.07 6.00 -1.07
CA GLU A 22 16.39 5.91 0.36
C GLU A 22 16.46 7.28 1.05
N GLU A 23 16.93 8.33 0.38
CA GLU A 23 16.89 9.71 0.90
C GLU A 23 15.46 10.22 1.09
N VAL A 24 14.54 9.92 0.17
CA VAL A 24 13.11 10.31 0.31
C VAL A 24 12.39 9.42 1.34
N PHE A 25 12.82 8.17 1.52
CA PHE A 25 12.40 7.37 2.67
C PHE A 25 12.84 8.02 3.99
N ALA A 26 14.06 8.56 4.05
CA ALA A 26 14.57 9.26 5.23
C ALA A 26 13.84 10.58 5.51
N SER A 27 13.25 11.22 4.50
CA SER A 27 12.41 12.41 4.69
C SER A 27 11.00 12.11 5.19
N GLY A 28 10.58 10.83 5.23
CA GLY A 28 9.27 10.41 5.74
C GLY A 28 8.08 10.78 4.84
N ASP A 29 8.33 11.23 3.61
CA ASP A 29 7.29 11.67 2.67
C ASP A 29 6.76 10.46 1.88
N LEU A 30 5.84 9.71 2.52
CA LEU A 30 5.25 8.48 1.96
C LEU A 30 4.63 8.69 0.55
N PRO A 31 3.88 9.78 0.28
CA PRO A 31 3.38 10.07 -1.07
C PRO A 31 4.47 10.14 -2.12
N ARG A 32 5.55 10.85 -1.81
CA ARG A 32 6.66 11.04 -2.74
C ARG A 32 7.46 9.77 -2.97
N VAL A 33 7.60 8.94 -1.93
CA VAL A 33 8.16 7.59 -2.06
C VAL A 33 7.31 6.74 -3.01
N ALA A 34 5.98 6.71 -2.83
CA ALA A 34 5.07 5.93 -3.66
C ALA A 34 5.14 6.34 -5.14
N GLU A 35 5.18 7.65 -5.41
CA GLU A 35 5.32 8.18 -6.78
C GLU A 35 6.64 7.73 -7.44
N MET A 36 7.76 7.84 -6.71
CA MET A 36 9.06 7.42 -7.23
C MET A 36 9.12 5.91 -7.48
N LEU A 37 8.60 5.08 -6.57
CA LEU A 37 8.53 3.63 -6.76
C LEU A 37 7.66 3.29 -7.98
N GLY A 38 6.52 3.96 -8.16
CA GLY A 38 5.67 3.82 -9.34
C GLY A 38 6.36 4.24 -10.64
N MET A 39 7.17 5.30 -10.62
CA MET A 39 8.00 5.69 -11.77
C MET A 39 9.06 4.62 -12.09
N MET A 40 9.79 4.12 -11.08
CA MET A 40 10.81 3.09 -11.25
C MET A 40 10.23 1.77 -11.75
N ARG A 41 9.03 1.42 -11.31
CA ARG A 41 8.30 0.25 -11.80
C ARG A 41 7.97 0.38 -13.28
N ARG A 42 7.44 1.53 -13.69
CA ARG A 42 7.14 1.83 -15.11
C ARG A 42 8.42 1.83 -15.97
N SER A 43 9.51 2.41 -15.49
CA SER A 43 10.78 2.41 -16.22
C SER A 43 11.37 1.01 -16.36
N LEU A 44 11.34 0.19 -15.30
CA LEU A 44 11.79 -1.21 -15.36
C LEU A 44 10.88 -2.09 -16.22
N ALA A 45 9.57 -1.79 -16.30
CA ALA A 45 8.64 -2.49 -17.18
C ALA A 45 8.92 -2.18 -18.67
N LEU A 46 9.29 -0.94 -19.01
CA LEU A 46 9.67 -0.54 -20.36
C LEU A 46 10.96 -1.22 -20.85
N VAL A 47 11.91 -1.48 -19.95
CA VAL A 47 13.19 -2.14 -20.27
C VAL A 47 13.02 -3.66 -20.52
N GLY A 48 11.91 -4.25 -20.05
CA GLY A 48 11.60 -5.67 -20.28
C GLY A 48 12.39 -6.65 -19.41
N ASP A 49 12.32 -7.94 -19.74
CA ASP A 49 12.88 -9.02 -18.91
C ASP A 49 14.37 -9.28 -19.18
N VAL A 50 15.14 -8.21 -19.10
CA VAL A 50 16.59 -8.21 -19.25
C VAL A 50 17.21 -8.69 -17.92
N PRO A 51 18.08 -9.73 -17.92
CA PRO A 51 18.59 -10.37 -16.70
C PRO A 51 19.40 -9.43 -15.81
N GLU A 52 20.05 -8.43 -16.39
CA GLU A 52 20.82 -7.38 -15.72
C GLU A 52 19.96 -6.55 -14.76
N PHE A 53 18.67 -6.40 -15.07
CA PHE A 53 17.72 -5.64 -14.26
C PHE A 53 16.98 -6.49 -13.22
N LYS A 54 17.21 -7.81 -13.16
CA LYS A 54 16.59 -8.69 -12.14
C LYS A 54 16.95 -8.26 -10.72
N ALA A 55 18.21 -7.90 -10.49
CA ALA A 55 18.66 -7.39 -9.20
C ALA A 55 17.97 -6.06 -8.83
N GLY A 56 17.79 -5.17 -9.81
CA GLY A 56 17.05 -3.91 -9.65
C GLY A 56 15.57 -4.14 -9.33
N ARG A 57 14.90 -5.07 -10.01
CA ARG A 57 13.51 -5.46 -9.72
C ARG A 57 13.37 -6.05 -8.30
N GLY A 58 14.33 -6.85 -7.86
CA GLY A 58 14.36 -7.38 -6.48
C GLY A 58 14.49 -6.27 -5.43
N ARG A 59 15.38 -5.30 -5.66
CA ARG A 59 15.52 -4.13 -4.76
C ARG A 59 14.27 -3.25 -4.77
N LEU A 60 13.65 -3.03 -5.92
CA LEU A 60 12.40 -2.28 -6.03
C LEU A 60 11.30 -2.95 -5.19
N ARG A 61 11.12 -4.27 -5.32
CA ARG A 61 10.14 -5.03 -4.51
C ARG A 61 10.38 -4.88 -3.01
N ALA A 62 11.64 -4.97 -2.57
CA ALA A 62 11.97 -4.80 -1.16
C ALA A 62 11.63 -3.39 -0.63
N LEU A 63 11.78 -2.34 -1.45
CA LEU A 63 11.38 -0.98 -1.10
C LEU A 63 9.87 -0.82 -1.07
N GLU A 64 9.15 -1.42 -2.01
CA GLU A 64 7.69 -1.45 -2.00
C GLU A 64 7.14 -2.20 -0.77
N ASP A 65 7.74 -3.34 -0.39
CA ASP A 65 7.37 -4.09 0.81
C ASP A 65 7.63 -3.26 2.09
N ARG A 66 8.72 -2.49 2.11
CA ARG A 66 9.03 -1.56 3.22
C ARG A 66 8.03 -0.40 3.29
N LEU A 67 7.64 0.17 2.16
CA LEU A 67 6.58 1.19 2.12
C LEU A 67 5.27 0.61 2.65
N GLN A 68 4.91 -0.59 2.21
CA GLN A 68 3.72 -1.29 2.67
C GLN A 68 3.71 -1.45 4.19
N GLY A 69 4.79 -1.95 4.79
CA GLY A 69 4.89 -2.12 6.24
C GLY A 69 4.77 -0.80 7.03
N MET A 70 5.29 0.31 6.49
CA MET A 70 5.10 1.62 7.12
C MET A 70 3.66 2.11 7.04
N VAL A 71 2.99 1.92 5.90
CA VAL A 71 1.58 2.29 5.72
C VAL A 71 0.68 1.44 6.62
N GLU A 72 0.91 0.13 6.69
CA GLU A 72 0.19 -0.78 7.61
C GLU A 72 0.41 -0.37 9.07
N GLY A 73 1.64 -0.02 9.45
CA GLY A 73 1.96 0.54 10.76
C GLY A 73 1.16 1.81 11.07
N SER A 74 1.14 2.76 10.14
CA SER A 74 0.36 4.00 10.28
C SER A 74 -1.15 3.76 10.35
N LEU A 75 -1.69 2.82 9.57
CA LEU A 75 -3.10 2.41 9.64
C LEU A 75 -3.45 1.79 10.99
N SER A 76 -2.58 0.92 11.52
CA SER A 76 -2.80 0.29 12.83
C SER A 76 -2.77 1.31 13.98
N GLN A 77 -1.95 2.36 13.88
CA GLN A 77 -1.90 3.45 14.84
C GLN A 77 -3.12 4.39 14.73
N ALA A 78 -3.59 4.66 13.51
CA ALA A 78 -4.79 5.46 13.29
C ALA A 78 -6.05 4.81 13.90
N GLY A 79 -6.16 3.47 13.84
CA GLY A 79 -7.26 2.74 14.48
C GLY A 79 -7.17 2.63 16.01
N GLY A 80 -6.04 2.99 16.62
CA GLY A 80 -5.79 2.85 18.07
C GLY A 80 -5.87 4.15 18.87
N ASP A 81 -5.45 5.28 18.30
CA ASP A 81 -5.20 6.52 19.07
C ASP A 81 -6.07 7.73 18.68
N ALA A 82 -7.01 7.59 17.74
CA ALA A 82 -7.64 8.77 17.16
C ALA A 82 -8.76 9.38 18.04
N ALA A 83 -8.36 10.42 18.77
CA ALA A 83 -9.22 11.48 19.28
C ALA A 83 -9.66 12.48 18.16
N GLY A 84 -9.65 12.03 16.90
CA GLY A 84 -9.97 12.81 15.70
C GLY A 84 -11.43 12.66 15.30
N SER A 85 -11.90 13.54 14.42
CA SER A 85 -13.23 13.35 13.83
C SER A 85 -13.19 12.15 12.88
N ARG A 86 -14.26 11.32 12.89
CA ARG A 86 -14.37 10.14 12.03
C ARG A 86 -14.13 10.44 10.53
N GLU A 87 -14.44 11.65 10.09
CA GLU A 87 -14.20 12.13 8.73
C GLU A 87 -12.71 12.33 8.41
N GLU A 88 -11.90 12.78 9.37
CA GLU A 88 -10.46 12.95 9.21
C GLU A 88 -9.74 11.60 9.16
N GLU A 89 -10.19 10.64 9.95
CA GLU A 89 -9.72 9.24 9.90
C GLU A 89 -10.02 8.59 8.55
N ASP A 90 -11.26 8.73 8.06
CA ASP A 90 -11.67 8.19 6.76
C ASP A 90 -10.85 8.80 5.61
N GLN A 91 -10.58 10.12 5.65
CA GLN A 91 -9.71 10.78 4.67
C GLN A 91 -8.25 10.32 4.75
N TYR A 92 -7.73 10.12 5.97
CA TYR A 92 -6.36 9.63 6.18
C TYR A 92 -6.19 8.19 5.67
N VAL A 93 -7.15 7.32 5.98
CA VAL A 93 -7.18 5.94 5.47
C VAL A 93 -7.32 5.91 3.94
N ALA A 94 -8.17 6.76 3.36
CA ALA A 94 -8.31 6.87 1.91
C ALA A 94 -7.03 7.35 1.23
N ALA A 95 -6.31 8.31 1.84
CA ALA A 95 -5.02 8.77 1.34
C ALA A 95 -3.97 7.64 1.35
N LEU A 96 -3.86 6.90 2.46
CA LEU A 96 -2.94 5.76 2.59
C LEU A 96 -3.28 4.61 1.65
N ALA A 97 -4.56 4.29 1.47
CA ALA A 97 -5.02 3.31 0.48
C ALA A 97 -4.68 3.75 -0.95
N GLY A 98 -4.81 5.04 -1.27
CA GLY A 98 -4.39 5.61 -2.55
C GLY A 98 -2.89 5.41 -2.83
N LEU A 99 -2.04 5.51 -1.81
CA LEU A 99 -0.61 5.24 -1.94
C LEU A 99 -0.32 3.77 -2.26
N LEU A 100 -1.00 2.85 -1.58
CA LEU A 100 -0.85 1.41 -1.84
C LEU A 100 -1.32 1.04 -3.26
N LEU A 101 -2.39 1.66 -3.76
CA LEU A 101 -2.87 1.48 -5.13
C LEU A 101 -1.87 2.01 -6.16
N ALA A 102 -1.22 3.15 -5.90
CA ALA A 102 -0.19 3.70 -6.79
C ALA A 102 1.02 2.75 -6.95
N VAL A 103 1.31 1.94 -5.92
CA VAL A 103 2.42 0.98 -5.86
C VAL A 103 1.98 -0.44 -6.24
N ASP A 104 0.78 -0.61 -6.83
CA ASP A 104 0.23 -1.91 -7.27
C ASP A 104 -0.08 -2.92 -6.16
N ARG A 105 -0.18 -2.47 -4.90
CA ARG A 105 -0.42 -3.34 -3.75
C ARG A 105 -1.91 -3.56 -3.49
N TYR A 106 -2.61 -3.98 -4.55
CA TYR A 106 -4.06 -4.22 -4.52
C TYR A 106 -4.46 -5.29 -3.50
N SER A 107 -3.69 -6.38 -3.40
CA SER A 107 -3.99 -7.48 -2.46
C SER A 107 -4.01 -7.03 -1.00
N THR A 108 -3.14 -6.08 -0.65
CA THR A 108 -3.05 -5.54 0.71
C THR A 108 -4.22 -4.62 1.01
N VAL A 109 -4.58 -3.75 0.06
CA VAL A 109 -5.76 -2.89 0.18
C VAL A 109 -7.03 -3.73 0.28
N GLU A 110 -7.12 -4.81 -0.50
CA GLU A 110 -8.24 -5.75 -0.44
C GLU A 110 -8.33 -6.45 0.91
N ALA A 111 -7.21 -6.95 1.45
CA ALA A 111 -7.17 -7.56 2.78
C ALA A 111 -7.61 -6.58 3.87
N LEU A 112 -7.10 -5.34 3.86
CA LEU A 112 -7.48 -4.29 4.81
C LEU A 112 -8.96 -3.90 4.68
N PHE A 113 -9.47 -3.81 3.46
CA PHE A 113 -10.88 -3.56 3.20
C PHE A 113 -11.77 -4.70 3.70
N LEU A 114 -11.38 -5.95 3.46
CA LEU A 114 -12.11 -7.11 3.92
C LEU A 114 -12.12 -7.18 5.45
N ASP A 115 -10.99 -6.92 6.10
CA ASP A 115 -10.87 -6.96 7.56
C ASP A 115 -11.74 -5.88 8.23
N THR A 116 -11.67 -4.64 7.74
CA THR A 116 -12.51 -3.53 8.24
C THR A 116 -14.00 -3.77 7.99
N ARG A 117 -14.38 -4.28 6.80
CA ARG A 117 -15.78 -4.61 6.51
C ARG A 117 -16.27 -5.82 7.30
N LEU A 118 -15.43 -6.82 7.53
CA LEU A 118 -15.77 -7.96 8.39
C LEU A 118 -15.99 -7.53 9.83
N ALA A 119 -15.13 -6.68 10.38
CA ALA A 119 -15.31 -6.14 11.73
C ALA A 119 -16.64 -5.38 11.87
N PHE A 120 -16.98 -4.55 10.88
CA PHE A 120 -18.26 -3.83 10.84
C PHE A 120 -19.47 -4.77 10.73
N VAL A 121 -19.39 -5.78 9.85
CA VAL A 121 -20.45 -6.79 9.72
C VAL A 121 -20.61 -7.57 11.02
N HIS A 122 -19.50 -7.91 11.68
CA HIS A 122 -19.52 -8.60 12.95
C HIS A 122 -20.16 -7.76 14.05
N SER A 123 -19.87 -6.45 14.13
CA SER A 123 -20.52 -5.59 15.12
C SER A 123 -22.02 -5.46 14.88
N LEU A 124 -22.45 -5.35 13.62
CA LEU A 124 -23.88 -5.34 13.28
C LEU A 124 -24.56 -6.67 13.64
N TRP A 125 -23.86 -7.78 13.44
CA TRP A 125 -24.35 -9.11 13.81
C TRP A 125 -24.48 -9.26 15.34
N GLU A 126 -23.53 -8.75 16.12
CA GLU A 126 -23.62 -8.77 17.59
C GLU A 126 -24.76 -7.88 18.11
N GLU A 127 -24.97 -6.71 17.49
CA GLU A 127 -26.11 -5.83 17.78
C GLU A 127 -27.45 -6.51 17.47
N ALA A 128 -27.51 -7.26 16.37
CA ALA A 128 -28.67 -8.09 16.01
C ALA A 128 -28.90 -9.25 16.98
N CYS A 129 -27.83 -9.90 17.47
CA CYS A 129 -27.93 -11.00 18.42
C CYS A 129 -28.32 -10.55 19.82
N THR A 130 -28.02 -9.30 20.18
CA THR A 130 -28.41 -8.68 21.45
C THR A 130 -29.79 -8.03 21.39
N SER A 131 -30.23 -7.64 20.20
CA SER A 131 -31.61 -7.25 19.89
C SER A 131 -32.55 -8.46 19.99
N SER A 132 -33.65 -8.34 20.73
CA SER A 132 -34.72 -9.34 20.75
C SER A 132 -35.65 -9.23 19.52
N GLU A 133 -35.17 -8.65 18.41
CA GLU A 133 -35.88 -8.64 17.14
C GLU A 133 -35.78 -10.01 16.46
N ASP A 134 -36.88 -10.42 15.83
CA ASP A 134 -36.93 -11.66 15.06
C ASP A 134 -35.96 -11.56 13.88
N VAL A 135 -35.04 -12.54 13.75
CA VAL A 135 -33.94 -12.54 12.77
C VAL A 135 -34.45 -12.35 11.33
N LEU A 136 -35.70 -12.74 11.07
CA LEU A 136 -36.39 -12.59 9.79
C LEU A 136 -36.72 -11.13 9.41
N VAL A 137 -36.80 -10.22 10.39
CA VAL A 137 -37.02 -8.78 10.18
C VAL A 137 -35.69 -8.03 10.02
N TRP A 138 -34.62 -8.53 10.65
CA TRP A 138 -33.29 -7.94 10.58
C TRP A 138 -32.56 -8.26 9.27
N LEU A 139 -32.64 -9.50 8.78
CA LEU A 139 -31.96 -9.97 7.57
C LEU A 139 -32.17 -9.09 6.31
N PRO A 140 -33.40 -8.65 5.97
CA PRO A 140 -33.62 -7.79 4.81
C PRO A 140 -32.91 -6.42 4.92
N ARG A 141 -32.78 -5.86 6.14
CA ARG A 141 -32.07 -4.59 6.37
C ARG A 141 -30.56 -4.71 6.26
N PHE A 142 -30.01 -5.91 6.45
CA PHE A 142 -28.59 -6.17 6.31
C PHE A 142 -28.11 -6.17 4.86
N TYR A 143 -28.98 -6.56 3.91
CA TYR A 143 -28.64 -6.67 2.48
C TYR A 143 -29.03 -5.45 1.62
N THR A 144 -29.74 -4.47 2.18
CA THR A 144 -30.14 -3.21 1.51
C THR A 144 -29.30 -2.04 1.96
#